data_AF-A0A3N1GK99-F1
#
_entry.id   AF-A0A3N1GK99-F1
#
_cell.length_a   1.000
_cell.length_b   1.000
_cell.length_c   1.000
_cell.angle_alpha   90.00
_cell.angle_beta   90.00
_cell.angle_gamma   90.00
#
_symmetry.space_group_name_H-M   'P 1'
#
loop_
_entity.id
_entity.type
_entity.pdbx_description
1 polymer ?
#
loop_
_entity_poly.entity_id
_entity_poly.type
_entity_poly.pdbx_seq_one_letter_code
_entity_poly.pdbx_strand_id
1 'polypeptide(L)' 'MRDRTEQTVVWRRASRCGTTSCVEVAKIGHDFVVRDSKNPQQRHLRFSAEEWSAFASAVKRGEFDL' A
#
# COMPACT_ATOMS: atom_id res chain seq x y z
N MET A 1 -14.64 26.35 -11.55
CA MET A 1 -13.53 25.58 -10.97
C MET A 1 -14.04 24.18 -10.66
N ARG A 2 -13.75 23.18 -11.50
CA ARG A 2 -14.09 21.77 -11.21
C ARG A 2 -12.80 21.13 -10.71
N ASP A 3 -12.59 21.16 -9.40
CA ASP A 3 -11.36 20.65 -8.79
C ASP A 3 -11.49 19.13 -8.58
N ARG A 4 -10.61 18.40 -9.28
CA ARG A 4 -10.11 17.05 -9.00
C ARG A 4 -11.14 16.03 -8.48
N THR A 5 -11.70 15.28 -9.43
CA THR A 5 -12.35 13.97 -9.25
C THR A 5 -11.91 13.25 -7.97
N GLU A 6 -12.84 12.98 -7.06
CA GLU A 6 -12.65 12.04 -5.94
C GLU A 6 -12.24 10.69 -6.51
N GLN A 7 -10.93 10.40 -6.54
CA GLN A 7 -10.46 9.05 -6.79
C GLN A 7 -10.77 8.23 -5.55
N THR A 8 -11.83 7.43 -5.61
CA THR A 8 -12.13 6.44 -4.59
C THR A 8 -10.97 5.45 -4.53
N VAL A 9 -10.20 5.52 -3.45
CA VAL A 9 -9.06 4.64 -3.22
C VAL A 9 -9.57 3.26 -2.83
N VAL A 10 -9.34 2.26 -3.69
CA VAL A 10 -9.73 0.88 -3.44
C VAL A 10 -8.61 0.15 -2.71
N TRP A 11 -8.81 -0.06 -1.40
CA TRP A 11 -7.84 -0.76 -0.55
C TRP A 11 -8.01 -2.28 -0.64
N ARG A 12 -6.90 -2.97 -0.92
CA ARG A 12 -6.80 -4.43 -0.81
C ARG A 12 -6.10 -4.77 0.50
N ARG A 13 -6.78 -5.52 1.36
CA ARG A 13 -6.25 -6.05 2.61
C ARG A 13 -5.42 -7.31 2.37
N ALA A 14 -4.30 -7.44 3.09
CA ALA A 14 -3.51 -8.66 3.11
C ALA A 14 -4.35 -9.86 3.59
N SER A 15 -4.22 -11.01 2.93
CA SER A 15 -4.96 -12.23 3.29
C SER A 15 -4.38 -12.94 4.53
N ARG A 16 -3.11 -12.69 4.85
CA ARG A 16 -2.42 -13.20 6.04
C ARG A 16 -2.24 -12.05 7.04
N CYS A 17 -3.27 -11.78 7.83
CA CYS A 17 -3.21 -10.79 8.90
C CYS A 17 -4.07 -11.19 10.10
N GLY A 18 -3.91 -10.48 11.23
CA GLY A 18 -4.75 -10.64 12.41
C GLY A 18 -6.11 -9.95 12.28
N THR A 19 -6.91 -9.96 13.34
CA THR A 19 -8.27 -9.40 13.32
C THR A 19 -8.33 -7.88 13.15
N THR A 20 -7.33 -7.15 13.68
CA THR A 20 -7.35 -5.68 13.76
C THR A 20 -6.12 -5.00 13.15
N SER A 21 -5.03 -5.74 12.96
CA SER A 21 -3.75 -5.21 12.47
C SER A 21 -3.38 -5.91 11.16
N CYS A 22 -3.73 -5.28 10.05
CA CYS A 22 -3.49 -5.76 8.70
C CYS A 22 -2.77 -4.68 7.88
N VAL A 23 -1.94 -5.12 6.95
CA VAL A 23 -1.43 -4.24 5.90
C VAL A 23 -2.49 -4.14 4.80
N GLU A 24 -2.75 -2.93 4.35
CA GLU A 24 -3.62 -2.64 3.22
C GLU A 24 -2.84 -1.88 2.14
N VAL A 25 -3.08 -2.22 0.87
CA VAL A 25 -2.40 -1.63 -0.28
C VAL A 25 -3.45 -1.12 -1.26
N ALA A 26 -3.23 0.07 -1.83
CA ALA A 26 -4.03 0.57 -2.94
C ALA A 26 -3.14 1.15 -4.04
N LYS A 27 -3.64 1.13 -5.27
CA LYS A 27 -3.01 1.84 -6.40
C LYS A 27 -3.73 3.16 -6.63
N ILE A 28 -2.99 4.27 -6.69
CA ILE A 28 -3.52 5.61 -6.94
C ILE A 28 -2.71 6.22 -8.09
N GLY A 29 -3.34 6.32 -9.27
CA GLY A 29 -2.61 6.64 -10.50
C GLY A 29 -1.52 5.59 -10.79
N HIS A 30 -0.26 6.02 -10.85
CA HIS A 30 0.90 5.16 -11.05
C HIS A 30 1.56 4.69 -9.75
N ASP A 31 1.12 5.23 -8.62
CA ASP A 31 1.78 4.98 -7.33
C ASP A 31 1.03 3.93 -6.52
N PHE A 32 1.75 3.29 -5.62
CA PHE A 32 1.23 2.37 -4.63
C PHE A 32 1.29 3.03 -3.26
N VAL A 33 0.19 2.96 -2.52
CA VAL A 33 0.14 3.39 -1.12
C VAL A 33 -0.09 2.20 -0.22
N VAL A 34 0.61 2.19 0.92
CA VAL A 34 0.55 1.15 1.94
C VAL A 34 0.18 1.79 3.26
N ARG A 35 -0.76 1.17 3.98
CA ARG A 35 -1.16 1.62 5.32
C ARG A 35 -1.37 0.45 6.27
N ASP A 36 -1.37 0.79 7.55
CA ASP A 36 -1.82 -0.06 8.64
C ASP A 36 -3.33 0.12 8.85
N SER A 37 -4.09 -0.99 8.81
CA SER A 37 -5.55 -0.97 8.95
C SER A 37 -6.03 -0.41 10.29
N LYS A 38 -5.23 -0.49 11.35
CA LYS A 38 -5.62 0.06 12.67
C LYS A 38 -5.40 1.57 12.77
N ASN A 39 -4.61 2.15 11.86
CA ASN A 39 -4.25 3.56 11.83
C ASN A 39 -4.51 4.18 10.44
N PRO A 40 -5.73 4.09 9.86
CA PRO A 40 -5.95 4.43 8.45
C PRO A 40 -5.79 5.92 8.12
N GLN A 41 -5.82 6.80 9.14
CA GLN A 41 -5.66 8.25 9.01
C GLN A 41 -4.22 8.71 9.23
N GLN A 42 -3.31 7.83 9.68
CA GLN A 42 -1.89 8.16 9.76
C GLN A 42 -1.28 8.18 8.35
N ARG A 43 -0.07 8.76 8.25
CA ARG A 43 0.65 8.89 6.97
C ARG A 43 0.83 7.51 6.32
N HIS A 44 0.43 7.39 5.06
CA HIS A 44 0.65 6.19 4.26
C HIS A 44 2.07 6.20 3.70
N LEU A 45 2.68 5.03 3.56
CA LEU A 45 3.88 4.87 2.76
C LEU A 45 3.46 4.96 1.29
N ARG A 46 4.23 5.67 0.47
CA ARG A 46 3.98 5.83 -0.96
C ARG A 46 5.20 5.38 -1.74
N PHE A 47 4.96 4.60 -2.78
CA PHE A 47 5.96 4.07 -3.69
C PHE A 47 5.54 4.41 -5.11
N SER A 48 6.50 4.80 -5.94
CA SER A 48 6.32 4.75 -7.39
C SER A 48 6.12 3.30 -7.87
N ALA A 49 5.68 3.12 -9.11
CA ALA A 49 5.57 1.79 -9.71
C ALA A 49 6.90 1.02 -9.72
N GLU A 50 8.02 1.72 -9.96
CA GLU A 50 9.35 1.12 -10.01
C GLU A 50 9.81 0.66 -8.62
N GLU A 51 9.70 1.53 -7.62
CA GLU A 51 10.04 1.19 -6.24
C GLU A 51 9.19 0.03 -5.71
N TRP A 52 7.88 0.01 -6.03
CA TRP A 52 7.00 -1.10 -5.65
C TRP A 52 7.44 -2.43 -6.28
N SER A 53 7.80 -2.41 -7.56
CA SER A 53 8.30 -3.60 -8.27
C SER A 53 9.62 -4.11 -7.68
N ALA A 54 10.56 -3.20 -7.41
CA ALA A 54 11.83 -3.51 -6.79
C ALA A 54 11.64 -4.10 -5.39
N PHE A 55 10.82 -3.44 -4.55
CA PHE A 55 10.48 -3.90 -3.20
C PHE A 55 9.85 -5.29 -3.22
N ALA A 56 8.83 -5.52 -4.05
CA ALA A 56 8.16 -6.82 -4.13
C ALA A 56 9.10 -7.93 -4.62
N SER A 57 10.06 -7.60 -5.48
CA SER A 57 11.07 -8.55 -5.95
C SER A 57 12.08 -8.89 -4.86
N ALA A 58 12.56 -7.90 -4.10
CA ALA A 58 13.45 -8.11 -2.95
C ALA A 58 12.80 -8.95 -1.85
N VAL A 59 11.53 -8.68 -1.51
CA VAL A 59 10.75 -9.49 -0.56
C VAL A 59 10.66 -10.95 -1.02
N LYS A 60 10.37 -11.21 -2.30
CA LYS A 60 10.30 -12.59 -2.83
C LYS A 60 11.65 -13.32 -2.81
N ARG A 61 12.77 -12.58 -2.83
CA ARG A 61 14.12 -13.14 -2.70
C ARG A 61 14.54 -13.38 -1.24
N GLY A 62 13.71 -12.99 -0.27
CA GLY A 62 14.03 -13.13 1.15
C GLY A 62 15.04 -12.10 1.66
N GLU A 63 15.25 -10.99 0.95
CA GLU A 63 16.25 -9.97 1.34
C GLU A 63 15.92 -9.27 2.67
N PHE A 64 14.69 -9.41 3.16
CA PHE A 64 14.20 -8.82 4.40
C PHE A 64 13.79 -9.88 5.44
N ASP A 65 14.12 -11.15 5.23
CA ASP A 65 13.88 -12.23 6.19
C ASP A 65 15.01 -12.19 7.24
N LEU A 66 14.83 -11.38 8.30
CA LEU A 66 15.77 -11.23 9.42
C LEU A 66 15.57 -12.30 10.49
#